data_AF-A0A820MAH7-F1
#
_entry.id   AF-A0A820MAH7-F1
#
_cell.length_a   1.000
_cell.length_b   1.000
_cell.length_c   1.000
_cell.angle_alpha   90.00
_cell.angle_beta   90.00
_cell.angle_gamma   90.00
#
_symmetry.space_group_name_H-M   'P 1'
#
loop_
_entity.id
_entity.type
_entity.pdbx_description
1 polymer ?
#
loop_
_entity_poly.entity_id
_entity_poly.type
_entity_poly.pdbx_seq_one_letter_code
_entity_poly.pdbx_strand_id
1 'polypeptide(L)'
;MTYNNTTTTSDKEKADLFADYFQNDVYSYTDDTLPFHDQITSQASNIKKKNITSSNTPKWKQITIEEVKYHIKRLRNSPAGPDNIHNRRLKNSSELLIEHLTKLFNQILK
;
A
#
# COMPACT_ATOMS: atom_id res chain seq x y z
N MET A 1 15.87 21.27 8.65
CA MET A 1 14.89 21.03 9.73
C MET A 1 15.20 22.02 10.83
N THR A 2 14.21 22.46 11.60
CA THR A 2 14.44 23.40 12.71
C THR A 2 13.89 22.82 14.00
N TYR A 3 14.72 22.76 15.04
CA TYR A 3 14.36 22.27 16.37
C TYR A 3 15.27 22.96 17.40
N ASN A 4 14.72 23.39 18.54
CA ASN A 4 15.44 24.16 19.58
C ASN A 4 16.34 25.28 19.02
N ASN A 5 15.76 26.15 18.19
CA ASN A 5 16.44 27.28 17.51
C ASN A 5 17.63 26.91 16.62
N THR A 6 17.87 25.62 16.35
CA THR A 6 18.92 25.13 15.47
C THR A 6 18.30 24.78 14.13
N THR A 7 18.79 25.38 13.04
CA THR A 7 18.33 25.08 11.67
C THR A 7 19.43 24.38 10.89
N THR A 8 19.16 23.16 10.44
CA THR A 8 20.11 22.31 9.71
C THR A 8 19.79 22.27 8.22
N THR A 9 20.84 22.24 7.39
CA THR A 9 20.74 22.28 5.92
C THR A 9 21.18 20.97 5.28
N SER A 10 22.17 20.28 5.85
CA SER A 10 22.63 18.96 5.42
C SER A 10 21.67 17.84 5.83
N ASP A 11 21.56 16.79 5.02
CA ASP A 11 20.69 15.66 5.32
C ASP A 11 21.16 14.84 6.53
N LYS A 12 22.48 14.77 6.77
CA LYS A 12 23.02 14.13 7.97
C LYS A 12 22.60 14.89 9.23
N GLU A 13 22.77 16.21 9.22
CA GLU A 13 22.40 17.07 10.35
C GLU A 13 20.89 17.08 10.59
N LYS A 14 20.07 16.95 9.54
CA LYS A 14 18.62 16.78 9.69
C LYS A 14 18.28 15.46 10.38
N ALA A 15 18.96 14.37 10.05
CA ALA A 15 18.75 13.08 10.69
C ALA A 15 19.13 13.10 12.17
N ASP A 16 20.28 13.72 12.48
CA ASP A 16 20.74 13.88 13.86
C ASP A 16 19.76 14.76 14.67
N LEU A 17 19.33 15.90 14.11
CA LEU A 17 18.36 16.79 14.75
C LEU A 17 16.98 16.14 14.92
N PHE A 18 16.60 15.26 14.00
CA PHE A 18 15.38 14.47 14.12
C PHE A 18 15.48 13.42 15.24
N ALA A 19 16.62 12.74 15.39
CA ALA A 19 16.82 11.79 16.48
C ALA A 19 16.71 12.48 17.85
N ASP A 20 17.31 13.66 18.00
CA ASP A 20 17.20 14.46 19.23
C ASP A 20 15.77 14.92 19.53
N TYR A 21 15.05 15.41 18.52
CA TYR A 21 13.64 15.75 18.68
C TYR A 21 12.81 14.54 19.07
N PHE A 22 13.01 13.41 18.38
CA PHE A 22 12.25 12.20 18.60
C PHE A 22 12.48 11.66 20.01
N GLN A 23 13.73 11.59 20.47
CA GLN A 23 14.05 11.03 21.79
C GLN A 23 13.53 11.89 22.95
N ASN A 24 13.57 13.21 22.84
CA ASN A 24 13.28 14.10 23.96
C ASN A 24 11.80 14.53 24.03
N ASP A 25 11.16 14.76 22.88
CA ASP A 25 9.83 15.38 22.83
C ASP A 25 8.73 14.41 22.36
N VAL A 26 9.09 13.34 21.65
CA VAL A 26 8.11 12.40 21.04
C VAL A 26 8.12 11.05 21.73
N TYR A 27 9.31 10.52 22.02
CA TYR A 27 9.50 9.22 22.60
C TYR A 27 9.24 9.30 24.10
N SER A 28 8.13 8.72 24.55
CA SER A 28 7.90 8.43 25.96
C SER A 28 8.35 7.00 26.23
N TYR A 29 9.37 6.85 27.07
CA TYR A 29 9.73 5.54 27.58
C TYR A 29 8.62 5.07 28.51
N THR A 30 7.89 4.05 28.09
CA THR A 30 6.93 3.33 28.92
C THR A 30 7.46 1.93 29.12
N ASP A 31 7.63 1.50 30.37
CA ASP A 31 7.95 0.11 30.66
C ASP A 31 6.91 -0.81 30.02
N ASP A 32 7.38 -1.90 29.44
CA ASP A 32 6.55 -2.88 28.79
C ASP A 32 5.64 -3.57 29.82
N THR A 33 4.40 -3.11 29.94
CA THR A 33 3.39 -3.74 30.82
C THR A 33 3.02 -5.16 30.38
N LEU A 34 3.31 -5.50 29.14
CA LEU A 34 3.12 -6.81 28.51
C LEU A 34 4.32 -7.16 27.64
N PRO A 35 4.66 -8.47 27.47
CA PRO A 35 5.67 -8.90 26.51
C PRO A 35 5.44 -8.29 25.12
N PHE A 36 6.53 -7.92 24.43
CA PHE A 36 6.50 -7.23 23.13
C PHE A 36 5.51 -7.83 22.12
N HIS A 37 5.45 -9.17 22.03
CA HIS A 37 4.53 -9.86 21.14
C HIS A 37 3.05 -9.59 21.43
N ASP A 38 2.68 -9.48 22.71
CA ASP A 38 1.31 -9.25 23.14
C ASP A 38 0.89 -7.80 22.90
N GLN A 39 1.82 -6.84 23.07
CA GLN A 39 1.59 -5.44 22.72
C GLN A 39 1.37 -5.25 21.23
N ILE A 40 2.22 -5.82 20.38
CA ILE A 40 2.08 -5.73 18.92
C ILE A 40 0.75 -6.37 18.48
N THR A 41 0.38 -7.51 19.07
CA THR A 41 -0.90 -8.17 18.81
C THR A 41 -2.09 -7.30 19.20
N SER A 42 -2.04 -6.66 20.36
CA SER A 42 -3.08 -5.77 20.88
C SER A 42 -3.22 -4.51 20.01
N GLN A 43 -2.11 -3.85 19.66
CA GLN A 43 -2.10 -2.68 18.80
C GLN A 43 -2.63 -3.01 17.39
N ALA A 44 -2.18 -4.13 16.79
CA ALA A 44 -2.69 -4.59 15.50
C ALA A 44 -4.20 -4.88 15.54
N SER A 45 -4.68 -5.46 16.64
CA SER A 45 -6.11 -5.73 16.87
C SER A 45 -6.92 -4.45 17.03
N ASN A 46 -6.37 -3.44 17.71
CA ASN A 46 -7.02 -2.14 17.91
C ASN A 46 -7.07 -1.32 16.60
N ILE A 47 -6.01 -1.39 15.78
CA ILE A 47 -5.98 -0.80 14.44
C ILE A 47 -7.01 -1.47 13.53
N LYS A 48 -7.11 -2.81 13.55
CA LYS A 48 -8.18 -3.54 12.84
C LYS A 48 -9.56 -3.09 13.32
N LYS A 49 -9.79 -3.00 14.63
CA LYS A 49 -11.09 -2.57 15.18
C LYS A 49 -11.46 -1.12 14.79
N LYS A 50 -10.51 -0.18 14.80
CA LYS A 50 -10.76 1.22 14.40
C LYS A 50 -10.97 1.39 12.89
N ASN A 51 -10.33 0.58 12.05
CA ASN A 51 -10.48 0.66 10.59
C ASN A 51 -11.70 -0.10 10.05
N ILE A 52 -12.28 -1.03 10.82
CA ILE A 52 -13.43 -1.83 10.38
C ILE A 52 -14.79 -1.15 10.66
N THR A 53 -14.83 -0.06 11.44
CA THR A 53 -16.08 0.65 11.79
C THR A 53 -16.67 1.59 10.74
N SER A 54 -16.11 1.68 9.54
CA SER A 54 -16.79 2.35 8.41
C SER A 54 -17.57 1.31 7.58
N SER A 55 -18.82 1.05 7.95
CA SER A 55 -19.77 0.27 7.15
C SER A 55 -20.19 0.95 5.83
N ASN A 56 -19.55 2.06 5.47
CA ASN A 56 -19.74 2.80 4.22
C ASN A 56 -18.59 2.62 3.23
N THR A 57 -17.81 1.53 3.31
CA THR A 57 -17.01 1.14 2.15
C THR A 57 -17.98 0.81 1.01
N PRO A 58 -18.00 1.58 -0.09
CA PRO A 58 -18.82 1.22 -1.23
C PRO A 58 -18.41 -0.19 -1.64
N LYS A 59 -19.37 -1.12 -1.65
CA LYS A 59 -19.11 -2.46 -2.20
C LYS A 59 -18.63 -2.24 -3.62
N TRP A 60 -17.36 -2.55 -3.87
CA TRP A 60 -16.78 -2.44 -5.20
C TRP A 60 -17.65 -3.27 -6.13
N LYS A 61 -18.12 -2.64 -7.21
CA LYS A 61 -18.88 -3.37 -8.23
C LYS A 61 -17.96 -4.45 -8.81
N GLN A 62 -18.53 -5.61 -9.09
CA GLN A 62 -17.79 -6.65 -9.79
C GLN A 62 -17.36 -6.13 -11.16
N ILE A 63 -16.10 -6.39 -11.50
CA ILE A 63 -15.51 -6.07 -12.79
C ILE A 63 -16.06 -7.04 -13.83
N THR A 64 -16.49 -6.52 -14.97
CA THR A 64 -16.97 -7.34 -16.10
C THR A 64 -15.84 -7.69 -17.07
N ILE A 65 -16.07 -8.73 -17.87
CA ILE A 65 -15.15 -9.15 -18.94
C ILE A 65 -14.91 -7.99 -19.94
N GLU A 66 -15.95 -7.21 -20.23
CA GLU A 66 -15.92 -6.10 -21.18
C GLU A 66 -15.02 -4.96 -20.68
N GLU A 67 -15.05 -4.66 -19.39
CA GLU A 67 -14.17 -3.68 -18.75
C GLU A 67 -12.70 -4.13 -18.88
N VAL A 68 -12.40 -5.39 -18.59
CA VAL A 68 -11.04 -5.94 -18.73
C VAL A 68 -10.56 -5.85 -20.18
N LYS A 69 -11.39 -6.26 -21.15
CA LYS A 69 -11.09 -6.13 -22.58
C LYS A 69 -10.83 -4.68 -22.98
N TYR A 70 -11.67 -3.76 -22.51
CA TYR A 70 -11.56 -2.34 -22.80
C TYR A 70 -10.21 -1.78 -22.33
N HIS A 71 -9.82 -2.10 -21.09
CA HIS A 71 -8.56 -1.62 -20.52
C HIS A 71 -7.34 -2.22 -21.20
N ILE A 72 -7.34 -3.51 -21.52
CA ILE A 72 -6.24 -4.18 -22.22
C ILE A 72 -6.03 -3.58 -23.62
N LYS A 73 -7.11 -3.31 -24.37
CA LYS A 73 -7.02 -2.68 -25.70
C LYS A 73 -6.38 -1.29 -25.65
N ARG A 74 -6.56 -0.55 -24.55
CA ARG A 74 -6.03 0.81 -24.35
C ARG A 74 -4.60 0.88 -23.80
N LEU A 75 -3.97 -0.26 -23.48
CA LEU A 75 -2.58 -0.27 -23.05
C LEU A 75 -1.69 0.45 -24.08
N ARG A 76 -0.80 1.33 -23.62
CA ARG A 76 0.18 1.97 -24.51
C ARG A 76 1.15 0.91 -25.03
N ASN A 77 1.62 1.07 -26.26
CA ASN A 77 2.70 0.22 -26.74
C ASN A 77 3.97 0.58 -25.94
N SER A 78 4.60 -0.42 -25.34
CA SER A 78 5.77 -0.25 -24.50
C SER A 78 6.76 -1.41 -24.71
N PRO A 79 8.03 -1.22 -24.31
CA PRO A 79 8.96 -2.33 -24.11
C PRO A 79 8.36 -3.38 -23.17
N ALA A 80 8.90 -4.60 -23.24
CA ALA A 80 8.50 -5.67 -22.33
C ALA A 80 8.89 -5.33 -20.89
N GLY A 81 8.06 -5.77 -19.94
CA GLY A 81 8.38 -5.66 -18.52
C GLY A 81 9.45 -6.67 -18.08
N PRO A 82 9.72 -6.76 -16.77
CA PRO A 82 10.64 -7.74 -16.18
C PRO A 82 10.25 -9.20 -16.47
N ASP A 83 8.97 -9.46 -16.75
CA ASP A 83 8.41 -10.76 -17.15
C ASP A 83 8.58 -11.06 -18.66
N ASN A 84 9.20 -10.14 -19.40
CA ASN A 84 9.39 -10.20 -20.85
C ASN A 84 8.08 -10.29 -21.65
N ILE A 85 6.97 -9.80 -21.08
CA ILE A 85 5.67 -9.75 -21.76
C ILE A 85 5.44 -8.34 -22.33
N HIS A 86 5.22 -8.27 -23.64
CA HIS A 86 4.83 -7.01 -24.29
C HIS A 86 3.33 -6.75 -24.19
N ASN A 87 2.94 -5.50 -24.02
CA ASN A 87 1.52 -5.06 -24.09
C ASN A 87 0.84 -5.47 -25.41
N ARG A 88 1.61 -5.60 -26.50
CA ARG A 88 1.09 -6.14 -27.78
C ARG A 88 0.60 -7.58 -27.66
N ARG A 89 1.27 -8.43 -26.87
CA ARG A 89 0.82 -9.81 -26.61
C ARG A 89 -0.45 -9.84 -25.77
N LEU A 90 -0.55 -8.97 -24.76
CA LEU A 90 -1.76 -8.83 -23.95
C LEU A 90 -2.97 -8.39 -24.79
N LYS A 91 -2.78 -7.47 -25.74
CA LYS A 91 -3.86 -7.06 -26.67
C LYS A 91 -4.40 -8.18 -27.56
N ASN A 92 -3.56 -9.17 -27.85
CA ASN A 92 -3.89 -10.32 -28.70
C ASN A 92 -4.11 -11.59 -27.88
N SER A 93 -4.42 -11.47 -26.59
CA SER A 93 -4.61 -12.61 -25.71
C SER A 93 -5.85 -13.42 -26.06
N SER A 94 -5.87 -14.69 -25.67
CA SER A 94 -7.05 -15.54 -25.77
C SER A 94 -8.18 -15.07 -24.83
N GLU A 95 -9.42 -15.43 -25.18
CA GLU A 95 -10.60 -15.15 -24.35
C GLU A 95 -10.47 -15.75 -22.95
N LEU A 96 -9.90 -16.96 -22.85
CA LEU A 96 -9.61 -17.63 -21.59
C LEU A 96 -8.73 -16.80 -20.64
N LEU A 97 -7.74 -16.07 -21.17
CA LEU A 97 -6.90 -15.19 -20.34
C LEU A 97 -7.74 -14.06 -19.74
N ILE A 98 -8.62 -13.46 -20.55
CA ILE A 98 -9.51 -12.37 -20.10
C ILE A 98 -10.44 -12.87 -19.00
N GLU A 99 -11.03 -14.06 -19.16
CA GLU A 99 -11.88 -14.67 -18.12
C GLU A 99 -11.11 -14.93 -16.83
N HIS A 100 -9.88 -15.45 -16.91
CA HIS A 100 -9.03 -15.66 -15.76
C HIS A 100 -8.66 -14.36 -15.05
N LEU A 101 -8.27 -13.32 -15.78
CA LEU A 101 -7.98 -12.01 -15.22
C LEU A 101 -9.21 -11.41 -14.53
N THR A 102 -10.38 -11.54 -15.15
CA THR A 102 -11.66 -11.06 -14.57
C THR A 102 -11.97 -11.77 -13.26
N LYS A 103 -11.78 -13.10 -13.19
CA LYS A 103 -11.96 -13.87 -11.95
C LYS A 103 -10.96 -13.44 -10.87
N LEU A 104 -9.68 -13.28 -11.25
CA LEU A 104 -8.62 -12.85 -10.33
C LEU A 104 -8.92 -11.47 -9.73
N PHE A 105 -9.28 -10.49 -10.56
CA PHE A 105 -9.59 -9.15 -10.07
C PHE A 105 -10.81 -9.15 -9.14
N ASN A 106 -11.87 -9.89 -9.50
CA ASN A 106 -13.05 -10.02 -8.64
C ASN A 106 -12.80 -10.82 -7.35
N GLN A 107 -11.78 -11.68 -7.29
CA GLN A 107 -11.36 -12.32 -6.04
C GLN A 107 -10.69 -11.34 -5.09
N ILE A 108 -9.93 -10.37 -5.61
CA ILE A 108 -9.26 -9.33 -4.82
C ILE A 108 -10.27 -8.30 -4.30
N LEU A 109 -11.37 -8.07 -5.01
CA LEU A 109 -12.44 -7.15 -4.62
C LEU A 109 -13.38 -7.69 -3.52
N LYS A 110 -13.27 -8.97 -3.14
CA LYS A 110 -14.04 -9.59 -2.06
C LYS A 110 -13.37 -9.39 -0.71
#